data_AF-A0A842WEU5-F1
#
_entry.id   AF-A0A842WEU5-F1
#
_cell.length_a   1.000
_cell.length_b   1.000
_cell.length_c   1.000
_cell.angle_alpha   90.00
_cell.angle_beta   90.00
_cell.angle_gamma   90.00
#
_symmetry.space_group_name_H-M   'P 1'
#
loop_
_entity.id
_entity.type
_entity.pdbx_description
1 polymer ?
#
loop_
_entity_poly.entity_id
_entity_poly.type
_entity_poly.pdbx_seq_one_letter_code
_entity_poly.pdbx_strand_id
1 'polypeptide(L)'
;MILKEEVMDRVLKLTPAFKESWEAHLRYWSDEEPGLCNDMAALSRYIAARIANEHFDDLGGVFDLIELLLREGDQEVKDATATCFLENLANASSAKKIDANKFIHLLGPKSRAHWRAWDRFTGVCTSETQAEFSE
;
A
#
# COMPACT_ATOMS: atom_id res chain seq x y z
N MET A 1 13.74 7.85 -12.52
CA MET A 1 13.81 6.67 -11.64
C MET A 1 13.74 7.18 -10.22
N ILE A 2 12.75 6.77 -9.45
CA ILE A 2 12.60 7.15 -8.03
C ILE A 2 13.41 6.15 -7.20
N LEU A 3 14.24 6.65 -6.29
CA LEU A 3 15.08 5.85 -5.39
C LEU A 3 14.45 5.74 -3.99
N LYS A 4 14.90 4.74 -3.20
CA LYS A 4 14.34 4.45 -1.87
C LYS A 4 14.38 5.66 -0.93
N GLU A 5 15.44 6.47 -1.01
CA GLU A 5 15.66 7.63 -0.14
C GLU A 5 14.61 8.73 -0.37
N GLU A 6 13.97 8.75 -1.53
CA GLU A 6 12.95 9.74 -1.87
C GLU A 6 11.54 9.36 -1.41
N VAL A 7 11.30 8.09 -1.10
CA VAL A 7 9.94 7.56 -0.97
C VAL A 7 9.24 8.13 0.26
N MET A 8 9.84 8.01 1.45
CA MET A 8 9.20 8.46 2.69
C MET A 8 9.04 9.99 2.74
N ASP A 9 9.95 10.74 2.14
CA ASP A 9 9.81 12.19 1.98
C ASP A 9 8.58 12.57 1.16
N ARG A 10 8.30 11.82 0.07
CA ARG A 10 7.10 12.04 -0.75
C ARG A 10 5.83 11.65 -0.01
N VAL A 11 5.87 10.53 0.73
CA VAL A 11 4.75 10.06 1.56
C VAL A 11 4.40 11.11 2.63
N LEU A 12 5.38 11.58 3.40
CA LEU A 12 5.14 12.54 4.49
C LEU A 12 4.66 13.91 4.00
N LYS A 13 5.02 14.32 2.77
CA LYS A 13 4.49 15.53 2.14
C LYS A 13 3.01 15.39 1.75
N LEU A 14 2.60 14.21 1.30
CA LEU A 14 1.21 13.95 0.87
C LEU A 14 0.28 13.63 2.04
N THR A 15 0.77 12.91 3.04
CA THR A 15 -0.01 12.53 4.22
C THR A 15 0.72 12.93 5.51
N PRO A 16 0.72 14.23 5.88
CA PRO A 16 1.38 14.69 7.11
C PRO A 16 0.86 13.99 8.37
N ALA A 17 -0.40 13.53 8.35
CA ALA A 17 -1.00 12.77 9.45
C ALA A 17 -0.38 11.38 9.67
N PHE A 18 0.39 10.85 8.71
CA PHE A 18 1.18 9.63 8.91
C PHE A 18 2.42 9.85 9.80
N LYS A 19 2.88 11.10 9.97
CA LYS A 19 4.14 11.43 10.64
C LYS A 19 4.29 10.80 12.02
N GLU A 20 3.25 10.80 12.83
CA GLU A 20 3.30 10.20 14.18
C GLU A 20 3.53 8.68 14.12
N SER A 21 2.82 7.99 13.21
CA SER A 21 3.00 6.54 12.99
C SER A 21 4.39 6.24 12.43
N TRP A 22 4.91 7.11 11.56
CA TRP A 22 6.25 7.00 11.00
C TRP A 22 7.34 7.14 12.07
N GLU A 23 7.24 8.16 12.93
CA GLU A 23 8.20 8.34 14.03
C GLU A 23 8.14 7.19 15.04
N ALA A 24 6.96 6.62 15.30
CA ALA A 24 6.80 5.44 16.15
C ALA A 24 7.47 4.20 15.53
N HIS A 25 7.35 4.02 14.20
CA HIS A 25 8.06 2.98 13.47
C HIS A 25 9.57 3.15 13.56
N LEU A 26 10.10 4.37 13.34
CA LEU A 26 11.54 4.62 13.49
C LEU A 26 12.04 4.32 14.91
N ARG A 27 11.29 4.69 15.95
CA ARG A 27 11.64 4.36 17.34
C ARG A 27 11.67 2.85 17.61
N TYR A 28 10.82 2.07 16.94
CA TYR A 28 10.83 0.61 17.09
C TYR A 28 12.12 -0.01 16.55
N TRP A 29 12.66 0.52 15.46
CA TRP A 29 13.92 0.06 14.86
C TRP A 29 15.18 0.63 15.54
N SER A 30 15.03 1.66 16.38
CA SER A 30 16.13 2.30 17.13
C SER A 30 17.27 2.73 16.20
N ASP A 31 18.42 2.05 16.27
CA ASP A 31 19.62 2.38 15.49
C ASP A 31 19.77 1.53 14.21
N GLU A 32 18.85 0.60 13.96
CA GLU A 32 18.84 -0.24 12.76
C GLU A 32 18.09 0.43 11.61
N GLU A 33 18.61 0.32 10.38
CA GLU A 33 17.88 0.76 9.18
C GLU A 33 16.74 -0.23 8.91
N PRO A 34 15.46 0.18 8.94
CA PRO A 34 14.34 -0.73 8.71
C PRO A 34 14.36 -1.32 7.30
N GLY A 35 14.84 -0.55 6.33
CA GLY A 35 14.74 -0.84 4.91
C GLY A 35 13.35 -0.52 4.33
N LEU A 36 13.33 -0.21 3.03
CA LEU A 36 12.16 0.36 2.36
C LEU A 36 10.91 -0.53 2.46
N CYS A 37 11.06 -1.86 2.42
CA CYS A 37 9.93 -2.77 2.59
C CYS A 37 9.23 -2.57 3.95
N ASN A 38 10.00 -2.46 5.03
CA ASN A 38 9.43 -2.27 6.37
C ASN A 38 8.77 -0.89 6.52
N ASP A 39 9.31 0.13 5.85
CA ASP A 39 8.74 1.47 5.81
C ASP A 39 7.41 1.50 5.02
N MET A 40 7.38 0.86 3.86
CA MET A 40 6.15 0.67 3.08
C MET A 40 5.10 -0.16 3.82
N ALA A 41 5.53 -1.14 4.63
CA ALA A 41 4.66 -1.89 5.51
C ALA A 41 4.07 -1.03 6.65
N ALA A 42 4.82 -0.05 7.16
CA ALA A 42 4.30 0.91 8.13
C ALA A 42 3.22 1.79 7.50
N LEU A 43 3.45 2.26 6.27
CA LEU A 43 2.46 3.03 5.53
C LEU A 43 1.20 2.21 5.23
N SER A 44 1.32 0.95 4.79
CA SER A 44 0.13 0.13 4.50
C SER A 44 -0.70 -0.16 5.75
N ARG A 45 -0.06 -0.39 6.90
CA ARG A 45 -0.75 -0.51 8.19
C ARG A 45 -1.53 0.75 8.55
N TYR A 46 -0.92 1.92 8.37
CA TYR A 46 -1.59 3.21 8.59
C TYR A 46 -2.80 3.39 7.66
N ILE A 47 -2.64 3.12 6.35
CA ILE A 47 -3.71 3.25 5.36
C ILE A 47 -4.84 2.24 5.62
N ALA A 48 -4.52 1.00 5.98
CA ALA A 48 -5.51 0.00 6.38
C ALA A 48 -6.33 0.47 7.59
N ALA A 49 -5.69 1.05 8.60
CA ALA A 49 -6.39 1.61 9.76
C ALA A 49 -7.31 2.78 9.37
N ARG A 50 -6.88 3.65 8.45
CA ARG A 50 -7.70 4.74 7.92
C ARG A 50 -8.95 4.21 7.20
N ILE A 51 -8.77 3.21 6.32
CA ILE A 51 -9.88 2.57 5.60
C ILE A 51 -10.86 1.88 6.57
N ALA A 52 -10.34 1.17 7.58
CA ALA A 52 -11.16 0.49 8.58
C ALA A 52 -12.04 1.46 9.39
N ASN A 53 -11.53 2.67 9.65
CA ASN A 53 -12.24 3.74 10.37
C ASN A 53 -12.99 4.70 9.43
N GLU A 54 -13.15 4.35 8.16
CA GLU A 54 -13.87 5.17 7.15
C GLU A 54 -13.31 6.58 6.95
N HIS A 55 -12.01 6.77 7.19
CA HIS A 55 -11.31 8.04 7.00
C HIS A 55 -10.58 8.08 5.65
N PHE A 56 -11.30 8.52 4.62
CA PHE A 56 -10.83 8.50 3.23
C PHE A 56 -10.09 9.77 2.78
N ASP A 57 -9.97 10.77 3.65
CA ASP A 57 -9.23 12.00 3.33
C ASP A 57 -7.79 11.65 2.95
N ASP A 58 -7.33 12.24 1.86
CA ASP A 58 -5.99 12.11 1.28
C ASP A 58 -5.60 10.73 0.73
N LEU A 59 -6.49 9.72 0.77
CA LEU A 59 -6.17 8.38 0.25
C LEU A 59 -5.93 8.38 -1.26
N GLY A 60 -6.64 9.22 -2.01
CA GLY A 60 -6.43 9.35 -3.46
C GLY A 60 -4.99 9.73 -3.80
N GLY A 61 -4.45 10.76 -3.12
CA GLY A 61 -3.07 11.19 -3.33
C GLY A 61 -2.04 10.11 -2.94
N VAL A 62 -2.32 9.32 -1.90
CA VAL A 62 -1.46 8.19 -1.54
C VAL A 62 -1.50 7.12 -2.64
N PHE A 63 -2.67 6.71 -3.12
CA PHE A 63 -2.76 5.70 -4.18
C PHE A 63 -2.18 6.17 -5.52
N ASP A 64 -2.28 7.47 -5.84
CA ASP A 64 -1.59 8.07 -6.99
C ASP A 64 -0.06 7.98 -6.84
N LEU A 65 0.47 8.21 -5.63
CA LEU A 65 1.90 8.01 -5.35
C LEU A 65 2.29 6.54 -5.51
N ILE A 66 1.50 5.60 -4.99
CA ILE A 66 1.77 4.15 -5.12
C ILE A 66 1.84 3.74 -6.59
N GLU A 67 0.91 4.21 -7.43
CA GLU A 67 0.95 3.98 -8.87
C GLU A 67 2.22 4.58 -9.51
N LEU A 68 2.61 5.80 -9.11
CA LEU A 68 3.84 6.44 -9.58
C LEU A 68 5.08 5.64 -9.19
N LEU A 69 5.17 5.12 -7.97
CA LEU A 69 6.29 4.30 -7.49
C LEU A 69 6.41 2.98 -8.29
N LEU A 70 5.29 2.31 -8.60
CA LEU A 70 5.29 1.12 -9.47
C LEU A 70 5.69 1.42 -10.92
N ARG A 71 5.46 2.65 -11.40
CA ARG A 71 5.82 3.04 -12.77
C ARG A 71 7.27 3.48 -12.88
N GLU A 72 7.67 4.39 -12.01
CA GLU A 72 8.92 5.17 -12.15
C GLU A 72 9.99 4.79 -11.11
N GLY A 73 9.69 3.95 -10.12
CA GLY A 73 10.66 3.44 -9.15
C GLY A 73 11.74 2.59 -9.80
N ASP A 74 12.89 2.49 -9.14
CA ASP A 74 13.83 1.40 -9.38
C ASP A 74 13.25 0.04 -8.94
N GLN A 75 14.03 -1.03 -9.05
CA GLN A 75 13.54 -2.36 -8.73
C GLN A 75 13.19 -2.50 -7.23
N GLU A 76 14.02 -1.96 -6.34
CA GLU A 76 13.78 -2.01 -4.90
C GLU A 76 12.49 -1.28 -4.52
N VAL A 77 12.26 -0.08 -5.06
CA VAL A 77 11.04 0.69 -4.85
C VAL A 77 9.81 -0.04 -5.37
N LYS A 78 9.90 -0.63 -6.56
CA LYS A 78 8.79 -1.41 -7.14
C LYS A 78 8.44 -2.61 -6.29
N ASP A 79 9.45 -3.36 -5.87
CA ASP A 79 9.27 -4.58 -5.07
C ASP A 79 8.69 -4.24 -3.69
N ALA A 80 9.23 -3.24 -2.99
CA ALA A 80 8.69 -2.80 -1.70
C ALA A 80 7.25 -2.26 -1.81
N THR A 81 6.93 -1.54 -2.89
CA THR A 81 5.58 -1.02 -3.13
C THR A 81 4.57 -2.13 -3.41
N ALA A 82 4.95 -3.11 -4.23
CA ALA A 82 4.11 -4.27 -4.52
C ALA A 82 3.92 -5.13 -3.25
N THR A 83 5.02 -5.67 -2.74
CA THR A 83 5.00 -6.72 -1.71
C THR A 83 4.68 -6.22 -0.32
N CYS A 84 5.14 -5.01 0.04
CA CYS A 84 5.05 -4.52 1.42
C CYS A 84 3.94 -3.47 1.59
N PHE A 85 3.37 -2.96 0.49
CA PHE A 85 2.20 -2.09 0.52
C PHE A 85 0.95 -2.74 -0.07
N LEU A 86 0.93 -3.08 -1.37
CA LEU A 86 -0.28 -3.58 -2.03
C LEU A 86 -0.71 -4.95 -1.50
N GLU A 87 0.20 -5.91 -1.42
CA GLU A 87 -0.11 -7.25 -0.92
C GLU A 87 -0.56 -7.20 0.56
N ASN A 88 0.01 -6.30 1.37
CA ASN A 88 -0.44 -6.11 2.75
C ASN A 88 -1.89 -5.61 2.84
N LEU A 89 -2.29 -4.68 1.97
CA LEU A 89 -3.69 -4.25 1.87
C LEU A 89 -4.60 -5.38 1.37
N ALA A 90 -4.15 -6.17 0.37
CA ALA A 90 -4.89 -7.32 -0.13
C ALA A 90 -5.11 -8.37 0.97
N ASN A 91 -4.05 -8.67 1.73
CA ASN A 91 -4.10 -9.58 2.88
C ASN A 91 -5.00 -9.05 4.00
N ALA A 92 -5.01 -7.74 4.25
CA ALA A 92 -5.93 -7.13 5.21
C ALA A 92 -7.39 -7.25 4.72
N SER A 93 -7.63 -7.06 3.42
CA SER A 93 -8.95 -7.21 2.82
C SER A 93 -9.45 -8.65 2.86
N SER A 94 -8.60 -9.62 2.51
CA SER A 94 -8.95 -11.04 2.53
C SER A 94 -9.26 -11.55 3.94
N ALA A 95 -8.54 -11.03 4.94
CA ALA A 95 -8.81 -11.26 6.35
C ALA A 95 -10.04 -10.50 6.88
N LYS A 96 -10.80 -9.81 6.02
CA LYS A 96 -11.99 -9.00 6.36
C LYS A 96 -11.71 -7.90 7.39
N LYS A 97 -10.47 -7.40 7.45
CA LYS A 97 -10.09 -6.27 8.32
C LYS A 97 -10.39 -4.93 7.67
N ILE A 98 -10.41 -4.88 6.34
CA ILE A 98 -10.82 -3.74 5.52
C ILE A 98 -11.71 -4.22 4.37
N ASP A 99 -12.50 -3.32 3.80
CA ASP A 99 -13.34 -3.60 2.62
C ASP A 99 -12.71 -2.97 1.38
N ALA A 100 -12.18 -3.81 0.49
CA ALA A 100 -11.56 -3.37 -0.75
C ALA A 100 -12.49 -2.57 -1.67
N ASN A 101 -13.82 -2.78 -1.61
CA ASN A 101 -14.77 -2.00 -2.41
C ASN A 101 -14.68 -0.50 -2.13
N LYS A 102 -14.27 -0.12 -0.91
CA LYS A 102 -14.20 1.28 -0.49
C LYS A 102 -13.02 2.05 -1.09
N PHE A 103 -12.00 1.37 -1.62
CA PHE A 103 -10.80 2.06 -2.13
C PHE A 103 -10.27 1.52 -3.47
N ILE A 104 -10.75 0.38 -3.97
CA ILE A 104 -10.23 -0.23 -5.20
C ILE A 104 -10.33 0.71 -6.42
N HIS A 105 -11.31 1.61 -6.42
CA HIS A 105 -11.50 2.63 -7.46
C HIS A 105 -10.39 3.69 -7.48
N LEU A 106 -9.66 3.86 -6.38
CA LEU A 106 -8.51 4.76 -6.25
C LEU A 106 -7.22 4.15 -6.79
N LEU A 107 -7.17 2.82 -6.98
CA LEU A 107 -5.98 2.16 -7.51
C LEU A 107 -5.75 2.53 -8.98
N GLY A 108 -4.52 2.92 -9.29
CA GLY A 108 -4.08 3.12 -10.67
C GLY A 108 -3.96 1.81 -11.47
N PRO A 109 -3.75 1.88 -12.80
CA PRO A 109 -3.72 0.71 -13.66
C PRO A 109 -2.70 -0.37 -13.27
N LYS A 110 -1.46 -0.01 -12.93
CA LYS A 110 -0.44 -0.98 -12.50
C LYS A 110 -0.80 -1.59 -11.15
N SER A 111 -1.28 -0.76 -10.22
CA SER A 111 -1.69 -1.20 -8.90
C SER A 111 -2.82 -2.22 -8.98
N ARG A 112 -3.86 -1.96 -9.78
CA ARG A 112 -4.96 -2.91 -10.06
C ARG A 112 -4.47 -4.19 -10.74
N ALA A 113 -3.60 -4.06 -11.75
CA ALA A 113 -3.07 -5.23 -12.44
C ALA A 113 -2.29 -6.16 -11.50
N HIS A 114 -1.48 -5.58 -10.60
CA HIS A 114 -0.78 -6.33 -9.57
C HIS A 114 -1.74 -6.94 -8.55
N TRP A 115 -2.73 -6.18 -8.08
CA TRP A 115 -3.77 -6.67 -7.17
C TRP A 115 -4.49 -7.92 -7.70
N ARG A 116 -4.97 -7.88 -8.95
CA ARG A 116 -5.62 -9.03 -9.59
C ARG A 116 -4.68 -10.21 -9.79
N ALA A 117 -3.41 -9.95 -10.08
CA ALA A 117 -2.41 -11.00 -10.18
C ALA A 117 -2.20 -11.69 -8.83
N TRP A 118 -2.21 -10.92 -7.73
CA TRP A 118 -2.12 -11.45 -6.37
C TRP A 118 -3.34 -12.29 -5.98
N ASP A 119 -4.55 -11.82 -6.29
CA ASP A 119 -5.79 -12.59 -6.08
C ASP A 119 -5.72 -13.95 -6.82
N ARG A 120 -5.29 -13.95 -8.10
CA ARG A 120 -5.07 -15.18 -8.88
C ARG A 120 -3.99 -16.09 -8.31
N PHE A 121 -2.88 -15.52 -7.86
CA PHE A 121 -1.78 -16.29 -7.29
C PHE A 121 -2.18 -16.97 -5.98
N THR A 122 -2.92 -16.26 -5.12
CA THR A 122 -3.33 -16.76 -3.80
C THR A 122 -4.61 -17.59 -3.82
N GLY A 123 -5.40 -17.51 -4.91
CA GLY A 123 -6.73 -18.13 -5.00
C GLY A 123 -7.77 -17.44 -4.12
N VAL A 124 -7.47 -16.23 -3.64
CA VAL A 124 -8.35 -15.43 -2.79
C VAL A 124 -9.05 -14.39 -3.64
N CYS A 125 -10.36 -14.30 -3.47
CA CYS A 125 -11.19 -13.37 -4.20
C CYS A 125 -11.46 -12.13 -3.36
N THR A 126 -10.59 -11.13 -3.42
CA THR A 126 -10.92 -9.80 -2.90
C THR A 126 -11.84 -9.09 -3.91
N SER A 127 -12.56 -8.05 -3.49
CA SER A 127 -13.76 -7.55 -4.19
C SER A 127 -13.65 -7.28 -5.70
N GLU A 128 -12.44 -7.07 -6.23
CA GLU A 128 -12.22 -6.79 -7.65
C GLU A 128 -12.37 -8.02 -8.56
N THR A 129 -12.12 -9.24 -8.04
CA THR A 129 -12.16 -10.46 -8.85
C THR A 129 -13.40 -11.32 -8.58
N GLN A 130 -14.34 -10.87 -7.75
CA GLN A 130 -15.55 -11.63 -7.38
C GLN A 130 -16.37 -12.13 -8.57
N ALA A 131 -16.38 -11.37 -9.67
CA ALA A 131 -17.03 -11.78 -10.92
C ALA A 131 -16.21 -12.81 -11.74
N GLU A 132 -14.86 -12.82 -11.62
CA GLU A 132 -13.95 -13.67 -12.41
C GLU A 132 -13.77 -15.09 -11.81
N PHE A 133 -14.04 -15.28 -10.52
CA PHE A 133 -13.92 -16.59 -9.83
C PHE A 133 -15.28 -17.27 -9.55
N SER A 134 -16.37 -16.76 -10.14
CA SER A 134 -17.72 -17.33 -9.99
C SER A 134 -18.14 -18.25 -11.14
N GLU A 135 -17.19 -18.69 -11.98
CA GLU A 135 -17.40 -19.65 -13.08
C GLU A 135 -16.89 -21.06 -12.74
#